data_AF-A0A8S4BN84-F1
#
_entry.id   AF-A0A8S4BN84-F1
#
_cell.length_a   1.000
_cell.length_b   1.000
_cell.length_c   1.000
_cell.angle_alpha   90.00
_cell.angle_beta   90.00
_cell.angle_gamma   90.00
#
_symmetry.space_group_name_H-M   'P 1'
#
loop_
_entity.id
_entity.type
_entity.pdbx_description
1 polymer ?
#
loop_
_entity_poly.entity_id
_entity_poly.type
_entity_poly.pdbx_seq_one_letter_code
_entity_poly.pdbx_strand_id
1 'polypeptide(L)' 'MWNKEPVITASCGIGLFGIILPFISPFTKYTAMLNSAVPYNYPVPVRDDGSMPDVPAHPCEPKGNNLEWLKKL' A
#
# COMPACT_ATOMS: atom_id res chain seq x y z
N MET A 1 22.53 -13.75 -28.03
CA MET A 1 22.57 -13.70 -26.55
C MET A 1 21.99 -14.97 -25.93
N TRP A 2 20.70 -15.26 -26.10
CA TRP A 2 20.02 -16.40 -25.45
C TRP A 2 20.65 -17.78 -25.72
N ASN A 3 21.02 -18.09 -26.97
CA ASN A 3 21.58 -19.42 -27.31
C ASN A 3 23.04 -19.61 -26.86
N LYS A 4 23.75 -18.54 -26.50
CA LYS A 4 25.19 -18.57 -26.16
C LYS A 4 25.44 -18.31 -24.68
N GLU A 5 24.71 -17.36 -24.11
CA GLU A 5 24.80 -16.94 -22.71
C GLU A 5 23.38 -16.75 -22.13
N PRO A 6 22.61 -17.84 -22.00
CA PRO A 6 21.23 -17.78 -21.52
C PRO A 6 21.13 -17.22 -20.10
N VAL A 7 22.08 -17.58 -19.23
CA VAL A 7 22.11 -17.16 -17.82
C VAL A 7 22.27 -15.64 -17.69
N ILE A 8 23.22 -15.06 -18.44
CA ILE A 8 23.46 -13.60 -18.42
C ILE A 8 22.26 -12.87 -19.01
N THR A 9 21.73 -13.37 -20.12
CA THR A 9 20.55 -12.76 -20.77
C THR A 9 19.33 -12.78 -19.86
N ALA A 10 19.05 -13.90 -19.18
CA ALA A 10 17.93 -14.03 -18.25
C ALA A 10 18.11 -13.17 -17.00
N SER A 11 19.29 -13.17 -16.39
CA SER A 11 19.57 -12.40 -15.17
C SER A 11 19.46 -10.89 -15.41
N CYS A 12 20.03 -10.37 -16.50
CA CYS A 12 19.86 -8.97 -16.87
C CYS A 12 18.41 -8.62 -17.19
N GLY A 13 17.69 -9.50 -17.90
CA GLY A 13 16.27 -9.32 -18.18
C GLY A 13 15.44 -9.19 -16.90
N ILE A 14 15.54 -10.17 -16.00
CA ILE A 14 14.83 -10.18 -14.72
C ILE A 14 15.19 -8.95 -13.88
N GLY A 15 16.48 -8.57 -13.83
CA GLY A 15 16.93 -7.38 -13.10
C GLY A 15 16.28 -6.10 -13.61
N LEU A 16 16.28 -5.89 -14.94
CA LEU A 16 15.64 -4.72 -15.54
C LEU A 16 14.12 -4.70 -15.33
N PHE A 17 13.45 -5.84 -15.50
CA PHE A 17 12.02 -5.95 -15.23
C PHE A 17 11.70 -5.67 -13.76
N GLY A 18 12.49 -6.19 -12.82
CA GLY A 18 12.31 -5.95 -11.39
C GLY A 18 12.43 -4.48 -11.00
N ILE A 19 13.28 -3.72 -11.71
CA ILE A 19 13.41 -2.27 -11.49
C ILE A 19 12.24 -1.51 -12.10
N ILE A 20 11.81 -1.86 -13.31
CA ILE A 20 10.83 -1.07 -14.07
C ILE A 20 9.38 -1.36 -13.64
N LEU A 21 9.04 -2.63 -13.38
CA LEU A 21 7.67 -3.05 -13.10
C LEU A 21 7.01 -2.31 -11.91
N PRO A 22 7.70 -2.05 -10.78
CA PRO A 22 7.08 -1.32 -9.67
C PRO A 22 6.62 0.09 -10.04
N PHE A 23 7.28 0.77 -10.97
CA PHE A 23 6.92 2.14 -11.37
C PHE A 23 5.75 2.20 -12.35
N ILE A 24 5.54 1.14 -13.15
CA ILE A 24 4.46 1.07 -14.13
C ILE A 24 3.22 0.38 -13.53
N SER A 25 3.41 -0.48 -12.53
CA SER A 25 2.32 -1.25 -11.93
C SER A 25 1.34 -0.34 -11.16
N PRO A 26 0.04 -0.37 -11.49
CA PRO A 26 -0.98 0.36 -10.73
C PRO A 26 -1.18 -0.21 -9.32
N PHE A 27 -0.70 -1.44 -9.06
CA PHE A 27 -0.87 -2.13 -7.79
C PHE A 27 0.14 -1.72 -6.72
N THR A 28 1.29 -1.14 -7.10
CA THR A 28 2.33 -0.73 -6.16
C THR A 28 1.80 0.23 -5.09
N LYS A 29 0.82 1.08 -5.43
CA LYS A 29 0.16 1.99 -4.48
C LYS A 29 -0.52 1.22 -3.34
N TYR A 30 -1.18 0.09 -3.62
CA TYR A 30 -1.90 -0.68 -2.61
C TYR A 30 -0.94 -1.31 -1.60
N THR A 31 0.28 -1.67 -1.99
CA THR A 31 1.32 -2.14 -1.05
C THR A 31 1.64 -1.08 0.00
N ALA A 32 1.79 0.19 -0.41
CA ALA A 32 2.02 1.29 0.54
C ALA A 32 0.79 1.54 1.42
N MET A 33 -0.43 1.51 0.85
CA MET A 33 -1.68 1.68 1.60
C MET A 33 -1.91 0.56 2.61
N LEU A 34 -1.54 -0.68 2.29
CA LEU A 34 -1.60 -1.81 3.20
C LEU A 34 -0.69 -1.58 4.41
N ASN A 35 0.58 -1.24 4.17
CA ASN A 35 1.55 -1.02 5.23
C ASN A 35 1.15 0.12 6.18
N SER A 36 0.50 1.18 5.68
CA SER A 36 0.01 2.26 6.53
C SER A 36 -1.30 1.93 7.26
N ALA A 37 -2.11 1.02 6.73
CA ALA A 37 -3.38 0.62 7.32
C ALA A 37 -3.24 -0.38 8.48
N VAL A 38 -2.12 -1.10 8.60
CA VAL A 38 -1.92 -2.07 9.68
C VAL A 38 -1.59 -1.32 10.99
N PRO A 39 -2.44 -1.43 12.03
CA PRO A 39 -2.21 -0.76 13.30
C PRO A 39 -1.29 -1.61 14.19
N TYR A 40 0.03 -1.46 14.06
CA TYR A 40 0.99 -2.12 14.96
C TYR A 40 0.96 -1.56 16.39
N ASN A 41 0.58 -0.30 16.53
CA ASN A 41 0.41 0.37 17.81
C ASN A 41 -1.07 0.63 18.09
N TYR A 42 -1.43 0.70 19.36
CA TYR A 42 -2.79 1.07 19.76
C TYR A 42 -3.08 2.53 19.36
N PRO A 43 -4.15 2.82 18.60
CA PRO A 43 -4.49 4.18 18.20
C PRO A 43 -5.09 4.92 19.40
N VAL A 44 -4.32 5.82 20.01
CA VAL A 44 -4.75 6.61 21.17
C VAL A 44 -5.80 7.63 20.73
N PRO A 45 -7.01 7.65 21.34
CA PRO A 45 -8.04 8.64 21.02
C PRO A 45 -7.57 10.06 21.31
N VAL A 46 -7.96 10.99 20.43
CA VAL A 46 -7.68 12.42 20.60
C VAL A 46 -8.71 13.03 21.55
N ARG A 47 -8.29 14.02 22.33
CA ARG A 47 -9.20 14.80 23.19
C ARG A 47 -10.04 15.73 22.31
N ASP A 48 -11.36 15.64 22.44
CA ASP A 48 -12.29 16.52 21.75
C ASP A 48 -12.20 17.97 22.25
N ASP A 49 -12.07 18.93 21.33
CA ASP A 49 -12.09 20.37 21.58
C ASP A 49 -13.40 21.04 21.14
N GLY A 50 -14.35 20.26 20.62
CA GLY A 50 -15.64 20.71 20.09
C GLY A 50 -15.62 21.07 18.61
N SER A 51 -14.47 20.99 17.93
CA SER A 51 -14.29 21.43 16.53
C SER A 51 -13.51 20.43 15.66
N MET A 52 -13.76 19.12 15.83
CA MET A 52 -13.10 18.05 15.06
C MET A 52 -14.07 17.33 14.10
N PRO A 53 -14.39 17.90 12.91
CA PRO A 53 -15.37 17.29 12.00
C PRO A 53 -14.90 15.96 11.39
N ASP A 54 -13.59 15.79 11.21
CA ASP A 54 -12.96 14.65 10.52
C ASP A 54 -12.65 13.46 11.46
N VAL A 55 -12.66 13.67 12.78
CA VAL A 55 -12.36 12.64 13.77
C VAL A 55 -13.66 11.89 14.13
N PRO A 56 -13.71 10.55 14.00
CA PRO A 56 -14.88 9.78 14.42
C PRO A 56 -14.95 9.70 15.95
N ALA A 57 -16.16 9.79 16.53
CA ALA A 57 -16.36 9.55 17.96
C ALA A 57 -16.52 8.06 18.29
N HIS A 58 -16.88 7.24 17.29
CA HIS A 58 -17.01 5.79 17.41
C HIS A 58 -16.44 5.05 16.18
N PRO A 59 -15.84 3.84 16.34
CA PRO A 59 -15.23 3.11 15.22
C PRO A 59 -16.17 2.75 14.05
N CYS A 60 -17.47 2.63 14.32
CA CYS A 60 -18.48 2.32 13.29
C CYS A 60 -19.02 3.55 12.55
N GLU A 61 -18.54 4.76 12.88
CA GLU A 61 -18.95 5.94 12.14
C GLU A 61 -18.45 5.89 10.69
N PRO A 62 -19.18 6.51 9.74
CA PRO A 62 -18.74 6.58 8.34
C PRO A 62 -17.55 7.52 8.14
N LYS A 63 -17.08 8.20 9.19
CA LYS A 63 -15.96 9.14 9.17
C LYS A 63 -14.63 8.42 9.30
N GLY A 64 -13.59 9.01 8.72
CA GLY A 64 -12.23 8.48 8.75
C GLY A 64 -11.92 7.50 7.62
N ASN A 65 -10.77 6.84 7.72
CA ASN A 65 -10.26 5.96 6.66
C ASN A 65 -10.95 4.59 6.71
N ASN A 66 -11.75 4.27 5.69
CA ASN A 66 -12.33 2.94 5.53
C ASN A 66 -11.41 2.00 4.72
N LEU A 67 -11.57 0.70 4.95
CA LEU A 67 -10.82 -0.36 4.26
C LEU A 67 -11.68 -1.10 3.22
N GLU A 68 -12.72 -0.45 2.68
CA GLU A 68 -13.60 -1.08 1.67
C GLU A 68 -12.85 -1.38 0.37
N TRP A 69 -11.84 -0.56 0.02
CA TRP A 69 -10.96 -0.83 -1.12
C TRP A 69 -10.17 -2.14 -0.93
N LEU A 70 -9.75 -2.46 0.29
CA LEU A 70 -8.99 -3.67 0.60
C LEU A 70 -9.87 -4.92 0.55
N LYS A 71 -11.12 -4.81 1.01
CA LYS A 71 -12.08 -5.92 0.94
C LYS A 71 -12.48 -6.27 -0.50
N LYS A 72 -12.33 -5.32 -1.43
CA LYS A 72 -12.76 -5.43 -2.84
C LYS A 72 -11.59 -5.63 -3.82
N LEU A 73 -10.35 -5.56 -3.33
CA LEU A 73 -9.15 -5.85 -4.09
C LEU A 73 -9.06 -7.35 -4.37
#